data_AF-A0A072PAW5-F1
#
_entry.id   AF-A0A072PAW5-F1
#
_cell.length_a   1.000
_cell.length_b   1.000
_cell.length_c   1.000
_cell.angle_alpha   90.00
_cell.angle_beta   90.00
_cell.angle_gamma   90.00
#
_symmetry.space_group_name_H-M   'P 1'
#
loop_
_entity.id
_entity.type
_entity.pdbx_description
1 polymer ?
#
loop_
_entity_poly.entity_id
_entity_poly.type
_entity_poly.pdbx_seq_one_letter_code
_entity_poly.pdbx_strand_id
1 'polypeptide(L)'
;MVSIQTLLDAEKEAQKIVQKDRTKRVKDAKTEAQKEIEEYRNKKEDEFKKFESEQSSGNKKAQDDAGKDADVKVKEIDAAGKKSGSKVVDDLIKAVTTPKPEVPDKVSKEE
;
A
#
# COMPACT_ATOMS: atom_id res chain seq x y z
N MET A 1 51.11 65.19 -2.44
CA MET A 1 51.43 63.74 -2.38
C MET A 1 50.31 63.01 -1.61
N VAL A 2 49.07 63.04 -2.12
CA VAL A 2 47.88 62.47 -1.42
C VAL A 2 47.01 61.65 -2.37
N SER A 3 47.02 61.96 -3.67
CA SER A 3 46.22 61.27 -4.70
C SER A 3 46.52 59.78 -4.84
N ILE A 4 47.80 59.37 -4.83
CA ILE A 4 48.18 57.96 -5.00
C ILE A 4 47.75 57.12 -3.79
N GLN A 5 47.87 57.66 -2.58
CA GLN A 5 47.45 56.96 -1.36
C GLN A 5 45.93 56.75 -1.35
N THR A 6 45.16 57.77 -1.74
CA THR A 6 43.70 57.65 -1.87
C THR A 6 43.29 56.61 -2.92
N LEU A 7 43.99 56.53 -4.06
CA LEU A 7 43.72 55.51 -5.08
C LEU A 7 44.04 54.09 -4.59
N LEU A 8 45.14 53.92 -3.86
CA LEU A 8 45.53 52.64 -3.26
C LEU A 8 44.54 52.17 -2.19
N ASP A 9 44.02 53.08 -1.38
CA ASP A 9 43.01 52.76 -0.38
C ASP A 9 41.65 52.42 -1.03
N ALA A 10 41.26 53.16 -2.08
CA ALA A 10 40.07 52.84 -2.88
C ALA A 10 40.17 51.46 -3.58
N GLU A 11 41.33 51.08 -4.10
CA GLU A 11 41.56 49.77 -4.70
C GLU A 11 41.38 48.64 -3.67
N LYS A 12 41.95 48.80 -2.46
CA LYS A 12 41.80 47.81 -1.38
C LYS A 12 40.36 47.68 -0.91
N GLU A 13 39.62 48.78 -0.82
CA GLU A 13 38.20 48.74 -0.47
C GLU A 13 37.38 48.03 -1.56
N ALA A 14 37.62 48.36 -2.84
CA ALA A 14 36.97 47.69 -3.96
C ALA A 14 37.25 46.17 -3.95
N GLN A 15 38.49 45.75 -3.74
CA GLN A 15 38.85 44.33 -3.64
C GLN A 15 38.14 43.63 -2.47
N LYS A 16 38.08 44.27 -1.29
CA LYS A 16 37.35 43.74 -0.13
C LYS A 16 35.87 43.59 -0.40
N ILE A 17 35.24 44.57 -1.06
CA ILE A 17 33.82 44.52 -1.42
C ILE A 17 33.56 43.34 -2.35
N VAL A 18 34.35 43.19 -3.41
CA VAL A 18 34.20 42.08 -4.38
C VAL A 18 34.39 40.72 -3.70
N GLN A 19 35.38 40.59 -2.83
CA GLN A 19 35.64 39.33 -2.12
C GLN A 19 34.52 38.97 -1.13
N LYS A 20 34.01 39.96 -0.39
CA LYS A 20 32.85 39.78 0.49
C LYS A 20 31.61 39.37 -0.30
N ASP A 21 31.35 40.03 -1.42
CA ASP A 21 30.17 39.79 -2.23
C ASP A 21 30.19 38.40 -2.89
N ARG A 22 31.36 37.96 -3.38
CA ARG A 22 31.56 36.59 -3.85
C ARG A 22 31.30 35.55 -2.75
N THR A 23 31.82 35.79 -1.54
CA THR A 23 31.68 34.86 -0.42
C THR A 23 30.23 34.79 0.06
N LYS A 24 29.55 35.94 0.10
CA LYS A 24 28.13 36.04 0.43
C LYS A 24 27.27 35.28 -0.57
N ARG A 25 27.45 35.51 -1.88
CA ARG A 25 26.73 34.77 -2.93
C ARG A 25 26.89 33.25 -2.84
N VAL A 26 28.12 32.77 -2.57
CA VAL A 26 28.37 31.33 -2.39
C VAL A 26 27.68 30.78 -1.14
N LYS A 27 27.70 31.53 -0.05
CA LYS A 27 27.04 31.12 1.20
C LYS A 27 25.53 31.10 1.06
N ASP A 28 24.96 32.15 0.48
CA ASP A 28 23.52 32.28 0.25
C ASP A 28 23.02 31.15 -0.67
N ALA A 29 23.72 30.86 -1.78
CA ALA A 29 23.38 29.75 -2.66
C ALA A 29 23.45 28.38 -1.96
N LYS A 30 24.41 28.17 -1.05
CA LYS A 30 24.48 26.94 -0.25
C LYS A 30 23.32 26.83 0.72
N THR A 31 22.98 27.91 1.42
CA THR A 31 21.87 27.93 2.38
C THR A 31 20.53 27.72 1.66
N GLU A 32 20.35 28.32 0.49
CA GLU A 32 19.13 28.18 -0.30
C GLU A 32 18.98 26.75 -0.85
N ALA A 33 20.06 26.15 -1.37
CA ALA A 33 20.04 24.74 -1.78
C ALA A 33 19.76 23.79 -0.60
N GLN A 34 20.35 24.04 0.58
CA GLN A 34 20.06 23.26 1.78
C GLN A 34 18.59 23.36 2.19
N LYS A 35 18.04 24.57 2.16
CA LYS A 35 16.63 24.81 2.47
C LYS A 35 15.70 24.11 1.48
N GLU A 36 16.01 24.16 0.19
CA GLU A 36 15.21 23.51 -0.85
C GLU A 36 15.26 21.97 -0.74
N ILE A 37 16.42 21.40 -0.38
CA ILE A 37 16.57 19.97 -0.07
C ILE A 37 15.72 19.59 1.15
N GLU A 38 15.73 20.40 2.20
CA GLU A 38 14.97 20.15 3.41
C GLU A 38 13.46 20.24 3.17
N GLU A 39 13.00 21.25 2.41
CA GLU A 39 11.61 21.37 1.97
C GLU A 39 11.19 20.18 1.10
N TYR A 40 12.03 19.74 0.17
CA TYR A 40 11.75 18.57 -0.66
C TYR A 40 11.66 17.29 0.17
N ARG A 41 12.57 17.12 1.14
CA ARG A 41 12.55 15.99 2.07
C ARG A 41 11.29 15.99 2.92
N ASN A 42 10.91 17.12 3.48
CA ASN A 42 9.69 17.25 4.29
C ASN A 42 8.44 16.96 3.45
N LYS A 43 8.35 17.50 2.22
CA LYS A 43 7.25 17.17 1.30
C LYS A 43 7.18 15.68 1.00
N LYS A 44 8.30 15.04 0.72
CA LYS A 44 8.34 13.59 0.45
C LYS A 44 7.98 12.76 1.67
N GLU A 45 8.40 13.18 2.86
CA GLU A 45 8.04 12.50 4.11
C GLU A 45 6.55 12.66 4.42
N ASP A 46 5.96 13.83 4.18
CA ASP A 46 4.52 14.07 4.32
C ASP A 46 3.71 13.27 3.30
N GLU A 47 4.15 13.22 2.04
CA GLU A 47 3.57 12.35 1.00
C GLU A 47 3.66 10.88 1.42
N PHE A 48 4.80 10.44 1.94
CA PHE A 48 4.99 9.07 2.40
C PHE A 48 4.09 8.74 3.59
N LYS A 49 3.98 9.62 4.58
CA LYS A 49 3.07 9.44 5.73
C LYS A 49 1.60 9.40 5.31
N LYS A 50 1.19 10.27 4.38
CA LYS A 50 -0.16 10.23 3.81
C LYS A 50 -0.40 8.92 3.06
N PHE A 51 0.54 8.51 2.23
CA PHE A 51 0.47 7.25 1.52
C PHE A 51 0.42 6.05 2.48
N GLU A 52 1.24 6.02 3.53
CA GLU A 52 1.17 4.99 4.57
C GLU A 52 -0.18 4.98 5.26
N SER A 53 -0.72 6.14 5.62
CA SER A 53 -2.03 6.23 6.28
C SER A 53 -3.16 5.76 5.36
N GLU A 54 -3.15 6.18 4.10
CA GLU A 54 -4.14 5.79 3.10
C GLU A 54 -4.01 4.30 2.73
N GLN A 55 -2.79 3.79 2.55
CA GLN A 55 -2.54 2.39 2.20
C GLN A 55 -2.81 1.45 3.39
N SER A 56 -2.45 1.86 4.61
CA SER A 56 -2.83 1.17 5.85
C SER A 56 -4.35 1.11 6.01
N SER A 57 -5.07 2.18 5.61
CA SER A 57 -6.53 2.19 5.59
C SER A 57 -7.13 1.31 4.48
N GLY A 58 -6.43 1.15 3.35
CA GLY A 58 -6.82 0.29 2.24
C GLY A 58 -6.93 -1.18 2.65
N ASN A 59 -5.98 -1.65 3.47
CA ASN A 59 -6.03 -3.01 4.01
C ASN A 59 -7.26 -3.24 4.89
N LYS A 60 -7.65 -2.23 5.69
CA LYS A 60 -8.80 -2.32 6.59
C LYS A 60 -10.13 -2.35 5.82
N LYS A 61 -10.27 -1.50 4.79
CA LYS A 61 -11.44 -1.54 3.89
C LYS A 61 -11.55 -2.87 3.15
N ALA A 62 -10.44 -3.37 2.60
CA ALA A 62 -10.41 -4.67 1.94
C ALA A 62 -10.80 -5.82 2.90
N GLN A 63 -10.34 -5.77 4.15
CA GLN A 63 -10.73 -6.73 5.18
C GLN A 63 -12.22 -6.65 5.53
N ASP A 64 -12.75 -5.45 5.74
CA ASP A 64 -14.15 -5.24 6.09
C ASP A 64 -15.09 -5.66 4.96
N ASP A 65 -14.75 -5.36 3.71
CA ASP A 65 -15.54 -5.74 2.54
C ASP A 65 -15.47 -7.25 2.30
N ALA A 66 -14.29 -7.87 2.44
CA ALA A 66 -14.15 -9.33 2.37
C ALA A 66 -14.92 -10.04 3.49
N GLY A 67 -14.94 -9.48 4.71
CA GLY A 67 -15.70 -9.99 5.84
C GLY A 67 -17.21 -9.97 5.57
N LYS A 68 -17.73 -8.85 5.06
CA LYS A 68 -19.15 -8.73 4.67
C LYS A 68 -19.53 -9.72 3.58
N ASP A 69 -18.71 -9.86 2.55
CA ASP A 69 -19.00 -10.79 1.44
C ASP A 69 -18.97 -12.25 1.91
N ALA A 70 -18.03 -12.59 2.80
CA ALA A 70 -17.96 -13.90 3.44
C ALA A 70 -19.21 -14.19 4.29
N ASP A 71 -19.67 -13.24 5.11
CA ASP A 71 -20.89 -13.39 5.91
C ASP A 71 -22.13 -13.60 5.05
N VAL A 72 -22.24 -12.89 3.92
CA VAL A 72 -23.33 -13.10 2.96
C VAL A 72 -23.28 -14.51 2.39
N LYS A 73 -22.11 -14.96 1.92
CA LYS A 73 -21.95 -16.32 1.37
C LYS A 73 -22.22 -17.41 2.39
N VAL A 74 -21.81 -17.22 3.65
CA VAL A 74 -22.11 -18.18 4.74
C VAL A 74 -23.62 -18.27 4.96
N LYS A 75 -24.34 -17.15 4.99
CA LYS A 75 -25.80 -17.15 5.11
C LYS A 75 -26.50 -17.82 3.93
N GLU A 76 -26.00 -17.61 2.71
CA GLU A 76 -26.52 -18.28 1.52
C GLU A 76 -26.29 -19.80 1.57
N ILE A 77 -25.08 -20.24 1.97
CA ILE A 77 -24.76 -21.66 2.14
C ILE A 77 -25.62 -22.29 3.24
N ASP A 78 -25.81 -21.62 4.36
CA ASP A 78 -26.65 -22.13 5.46
C ASP A 78 -28.12 -22.23 5.05
N ALA A 79 -28.64 -21.24 4.31
CA ALA A 79 -29.99 -21.29 3.76
C ALA A 79 -30.16 -22.41 2.72
N ALA A 80 -29.17 -22.57 1.82
CA ALA A 80 -29.15 -23.65 0.85
C ALA A 80 -29.08 -25.02 1.54
N GLY A 81 -28.22 -25.17 2.55
CA GLY A 81 -28.06 -26.38 3.35
C GLY A 81 -29.31 -26.76 4.13
N LYS A 82 -30.03 -25.79 4.72
CA LYS A 82 -31.33 -26.05 5.35
C LYS A 82 -32.38 -26.53 4.35
N LYS A 83 -32.39 -25.97 3.14
CA LYS A 83 -33.33 -26.33 2.09
C LYS A 83 -33.06 -27.71 1.48
N SER A 84 -31.79 -28.08 1.28
CA SER A 84 -31.38 -29.36 0.70
C SER A 84 -31.19 -30.45 1.74
N GLY A 85 -30.88 -30.10 2.99
CA GLY A 85 -30.54 -31.03 4.06
C GLY A 85 -31.63 -32.05 4.35
N SER A 86 -32.90 -31.62 4.41
CA SER A 86 -34.01 -32.55 4.63
C SER A 86 -34.14 -33.59 3.50
N LYS A 87 -33.94 -33.17 2.24
CA LYS A 87 -33.98 -34.07 1.08
C LYS A 87 -32.81 -35.06 1.10
N VAL A 88 -31.61 -34.57 1.42
CA VAL A 88 -30.40 -35.41 1.49
C VAL A 88 -30.53 -36.46 2.59
N VAL A 89 -31.09 -36.10 3.74
CA VAL A 89 -31.36 -37.05 4.84
C VAL A 89 -32.38 -38.10 4.40
N ASP A 90 -33.48 -37.70 3.76
CA ASP A 90 -34.49 -38.64 3.25
C ASP A 90 -33.92 -39.59 2.18
N ASP A 91 -33.09 -39.08 1.28
CA ASP A 91 -32.42 -39.87 0.23
C ASP A 91 -31.39 -40.84 0.83
N LEU A 92 -30.63 -40.43 1.84
CA LEU A 92 -29.71 -41.30 2.59
C LEU A 92 -30.45 -42.41 3.32
N ILE A 93 -31.56 -42.09 4.00
CA ILE A 93 -32.40 -43.09 4.67
C ILE A 93 -32.95 -44.08 3.65
N LYS A 94 -33.47 -43.60 2.52
CA LYS A 94 -33.94 -44.48 1.43
C LYS A 94 -32.84 -45.37 0.88
N ALA A 95 -31.64 -44.84 0.64
CA ALA A 95 -30.53 -45.61 0.12
C ALA A 95 -30.11 -46.72 1.10
N VAL A 96 -30.12 -46.47 2.40
CA VAL A 96 -29.78 -47.47 3.43
C VAL A 96 -30.90 -48.49 3.64
N THR A 97 -32.16 -48.08 3.53
CA THR A 97 -33.33 -48.96 3.75
C THR A 97 -33.82 -49.71 2.52
N THR A 98 -33.32 -49.38 1.32
CA THR A 98 -33.66 -50.07 0.08
C THR A 98 -32.58 -51.08 -0.27
N PRO A 99 -32.74 -52.37 0.05
CA PRO A 99 -31.79 -53.39 -0.37
C PRO A 99 -31.79 -53.47 -1.90
N LYS A 100 -30.62 -53.29 -2.50
CA LYS A 100 -30.39 -53.49 -3.93
C LYS A 100 -29.52 -54.73 -4.11
N PRO A 101 -30.13 -55.92 -4.13
CA PRO A 101 -29.39 -57.15 -4.34
C PRO A 101 -28.82 -57.16 -5.76
N GLU A 102 -27.50 -57.10 -5.87
CA GLU A 102 -26.79 -57.36 -7.13
C GLU A 102 -26.26 -58.80 -7.10
N VAL A 103 -26.51 -59.51 -8.19
CA VAL A 103 -25.92 -60.83 -8.41
C VAL A 103 -24.43 -60.64 -8.69
N PRO A 104 -23.52 -61.35 -8.01
CA PRO A 104 -22.10 -61.22 -8.28
C PRO A 104 -21.78 -61.55 -9.73
N ASP A 105 -20.96 -60.73 -10.40
CA ASP A 105 -20.55 -60.89 -11.82
C ASP A 105 -19.96 -62.26 -12.17
N LYS A 106 -19.60 -63.07 -11.17
CA LYS A 106 -19.10 -64.43 -11.34
C LYS A 106 -20.20 -65.46 -11.63
N VAL A 107 -21.46 -65.15 -11.31
CA VAL A 107 -22.60 -66.06 -11.46
C VAL A 107 -23.34 -65.84 -12.80
N SER A 108 -23.15 -64.69 -13.45
CA SER A 108 -23.83 -64.31 -14.71
C SER A 108 -23.10 -64.76 -15.99
N LYS A 109 -21.99 -65.50 -15.88
CA LYS A 109 -21.19 -65.98 -17.02
C LYS A 109 -21.24 -67.49 -17.26
N GLU A 110 -22.12 -68.21 -16.56
CA GLU A 110 -22.42 -69.62 -16.84
C GLU A 110 -23.83 -69.74 -17.41
N GLU A 111 -24.01 -69.35 -18.68
CA GLU A 111 -25.04 -69.89 -19.59
C GLU A 111 -24.42 -70.12 -20.97
#